data_AF-A0A2T3FN40-F1
#
_entry.id   AF-A0A2T3FN40-F1
#
_cell.length_a   1.000
_cell.length_b   1.000
_cell.length_c   1.000
_cell.angle_alpha   90.00
_cell.angle_beta   90.00
_cell.angle_gamma   90.00
#
_symmetry.space_group_name_H-M   'P 1'
#
loop_
_entity.id
_entity.type
_entity.pdbx_description
1 polymer ?
#
loop_
_entity_poly.entity_id
_entity_poly.type
_entity_poly.pdbx_seq_one_letter_code
_entity_poly.pdbx_strand_id
1 'polypeptide(L)'
;MKFDRINVNRLDDIGYVIDKEKFLKFVNDFRIIGVHWSQPTNISASYFLRLLQDGSKARARGFGKQSYIENDESSNQLSEFYDKLFDHGALWKLENGRVICTAMPYSDEKIVLDEFERLKNKCEYPDDVILNFLDKKYKFRKNGDIMVVISFDEI
;
A
#
# COMPACT_ATOMS: atom_id res chain seq x y z
N MET A 1 6.82 -8.02 8.76
CA MET A 1 7.24 -7.16 7.64
C MET A 1 8.19 -6.07 8.10
N LYS A 2 9.28 -5.86 7.35
CA LYS A 2 10.28 -4.81 7.60
C LYS A 2 9.98 -3.60 6.72
N PHE A 3 9.96 -2.41 7.32
CA PHE A 3 9.89 -1.13 6.61
C PHE A 3 11.28 -0.50 6.59
N ASP A 4 11.83 -0.28 5.40
CA ASP A 4 13.11 0.40 5.24
C ASP A 4 12.94 1.90 5.48
N ARG A 5 13.88 2.50 6.20
CA ARG A 5 13.83 3.92 6.54
C ARG A 5 13.91 4.76 5.27
N ILE A 6 13.05 5.76 5.14
CA ILE A 6 13.16 6.75 4.06
C ILE A 6 14.41 7.59 4.30
N ASN A 7 15.35 7.52 3.36
CA ASN A 7 16.52 8.38 3.34
C ASN A 7 16.33 9.46 2.27
N VAL A 8 15.81 10.61 2.69
CA VAL A 8 15.57 11.78 1.82
C VAL A 8 16.84 12.34 1.18
N ASN A 9 18.03 11.99 1.68
CA ASN A 9 19.31 12.42 1.11
C ASN A 9 19.81 11.48 -0.01
N ARG A 10 19.13 10.34 -0.23
CA ARG A 10 19.49 9.34 -1.25
C ARG A 10 18.32 9.00 -2.18
N LEU A 11 17.50 10.00 -2.49
CA LEU A 11 16.33 9.82 -3.36
C LEU A 11 16.69 9.37 -4.78
N ASP A 12 17.88 9.71 -5.26
CA ASP A 12 18.39 9.26 -6.58
C ASP A 12 18.52 7.74 -6.69
N ASP A 13 18.71 7.04 -5.58
CA ASP A 13 18.81 5.58 -5.56
C ASP A 13 17.43 4.89 -5.56
N ILE A 14 16.37 5.66 -5.38
CA ILE A 14 14.99 5.17 -5.37
C ILE A 14 14.47 5.24 -6.81
N GLY A 15 14.80 4.23 -7.63
CA GLY A 15 14.43 4.16 -9.06
C GLY A 15 12.92 4.23 -9.38
N TYR A 16 12.08 4.35 -8.35
CA TYR A 16 10.65 4.55 -8.45
C TYR A 16 10.20 6.01 -8.35
N VAL A 17 11.08 6.94 -7.93
CA VAL A 17 10.76 8.36 -7.71
C VAL A 17 11.34 9.19 -8.86
N ILE A 18 10.47 9.86 -9.61
CA ILE A 18 10.86 10.68 -10.77
C ILE A 18 10.76 12.17 -10.44
N ASP A 19 9.82 12.55 -9.57
CA ASP A 19 9.66 13.92 -9.07
C ASP A 19 9.97 13.97 -7.57
N LYS A 20 11.20 14.40 -7.24
CA LYS A 20 11.70 14.44 -5.86
C LYS A 20 10.94 15.43 -5.00
N GLU A 21 10.52 16.57 -5.55
CA GLU A 21 9.82 17.60 -4.78
C GLU A 21 8.45 17.09 -4.34
N LYS A 22 7.71 16.46 -5.26
CA LYS A 22 6.42 15.83 -4.93
C LYS A 22 6.59 14.67 -3.95
N PHE A 23 7.66 13.89 -4.09
CA PHE A 23 7.95 12.81 -3.15
C PHE A 23 8.24 13.34 -1.75
N LEU A 24 9.09 14.37 -1.62
CA LEU A 24 9.37 15.01 -0.34
C LEU A 24 8.12 15.61 0.28
N LYS A 25 7.28 16.25 -0.55
CA LYS A 25 5.98 16.76 -0.10
C LYS A 25 5.09 15.65 0.44
N PHE A 26 4.97 14.53 -0.28
CA PHE A 26 4.23 13.35 0.18
C PHE A 26 4.78 12.80 1.50
N VAL A 27 6.11 12.60 1.61
CA VAL A 27 6.75 12.10 2.83
C VAL A 27 6.49 13.02 4.02
N ASN A 28 6.59 14.33 3.84
CA ASN A 28 6.41 15.32 4.90
C ASN A 28 4.93 15.45 5.30
N ASP A 29 4.02 15.61 4.33
CA ASP A 29 2.60 15.84 4.59
C ASP A 29 1.97 14.63 5.32
N PHE A 30 2.38 13.40 4.99
CA PHE A 30 1.91 12.17 5.64
C PHE A 30 2.77 11.71 6.83
N ARG A 31 3.87 12.42 7.15
CA ARG A 31 4.84 12.03 8.19
C ARG A 31 5.36 10.59 8.04
N ILE A 32 5.80 10.25 6.83
CA ILE A 32 6.30 8.92 6.49
C ILE A 32 7.73 8.74 7.00
N ILE A 33 7.97 7.62 7.69
CA ILE A 33 9.30 7.29 8.25
C ILE A 33 9.89 5.99 7.68
N GLY A 34 9.07 5.18 7.01
CA GLY A 34 9.55 3.96 6.38
C GLY A 34 8.64 3.47 5.26
N VAL A 35 9.17 2.59 4.43
CA VAL A 35 8.49 2.04 3.26
C VAL A 35 8.80 0.56 3.12
N HIS A 36 7.82 -0.18 2.67
CA HIS A 36 8.01 -1.47 2.06
C HIS A 36 7.55 -1.38 0.61
N TRP A 37 8.52 -1.35 -0.30
CA TRP A 37 8.28 -1.17 -1.74
C TRP A 37 7.68 -2.40 -2.43
N SER A 38 7.37 -3.46 -1.69
CA SER A 38 6.72 -4.63 -2.25
C SER A 38 5.24 -4.35 -2.48
N GLN A 39 4.70 -5.00 -3.50
CA GLN A 39 3.28 -4.92 -3.83
C GLN A 39 2.49 -5.64 -2.73
N PRO A 40 1.41 -5.03 -2.22
CA PRO A 40 0.50 -5.70 -1.26
C PRO A 40 -0.09 -7.00 -1.82
N THR A 41 0.01 -7.23 -3.13
CA THR A 41 -0.44 -8.44 -3.83
C THR A 41 0.28 -9.72 -3.43
N ASN A 42 1.45 -9.61 -2.78
CA ASN A 42 2.30 -10.75 -2.39
C ASN A 42 2.14 -11.14 -0.91
N ILE A 43 1.25 -10.48 -0.18
CA ILE A 43 0.88 -10.82 1.20
C ILE A 43 -0.57 -11.29 1.26
N SER A 44 -0.91 -12.01 2.34
CA SER A 44 -2.30 -12.47 2.51
C SER A 44 -3.23 -11.26 2.71
N ALA A 45 -4.47 -11.39 2.27
CA ALA A 45 -5.48 -10.35 2.48
C ALA A 45 -5.65 -10.04 3.97
N SER A 46 -5.67 -11.08 4.81
CA SER A 46 -5.79 -10.91 6.25
C SER A 46 -4.61 -10.15 6.86
N TYR A 47 -3.39 -10.32 6.33
CA TYR A 47 -2.23 -9.61 6.84
C TYR A 47 -2.18 -8.16 6.35
N PHE A 48 -2.59 -7.91 5.11
CA PHE A 48 -2.78 -6.56 4.60
C PHE A 48 -3.74 -5.78 5.50
N LEU A 49 -4.91 -6.34 5.82
CA LEU A 49 -5.87 -5.72 6.73
C LEU A 49 -5.25 -5.43 8.11
N ARG A 50 -4.57 -6.40 8.72
CA ARG A 50 -3.90 -6.20 10.01
C ARG A 50 -2.84 -5.11 9.97
N LEU A 51 -2.10 -4.98 8.86
CA LEU A 51 -1.12 -3.90 8.71
C LEU A 51 -1.81 -2.54 8.72
N LEU A 52 -2.95 -2.39 8.03
CA LEU A 52 -3.72 -1.14 8.04
C LEU A 52 -4.28 -0.84 9.44
N GLN A 53 -4.80 -1.85 10.15
CA GLN A 53 -5.41 -1.73 11.48
C GLN A 53 -4.40 -1.53 12.61
N ASP A 54 -3.47 -2.47 12.76
CA ASP A 54 -2.53 -2.56 13.88
C ASP A 54 -1.21 -1.81 13.59
N GLY A 55 -1.08 -1.28 12.37
CA GLY A 55 0.11 -0.59 11.90
C GLY A 55 1.32 -1.51 11.79
N SER A 56 2.51 -0.90 11.89
CA SER A 56 3.80 -1.56 11.67
C SER A 56 4.17 -2.62 12.72
N LYS A 57 3.38 -2.76 13.79
CA LYS A 57 3.56 -3.81 14.82
C LYS A 57 2.79 -5.10 14.49
N ALA A 58 1.93 -5.08 13.47
CA ALA A 58 1.20 -6.25 13.01
C ALA A 58 2.17 -7.41 12.73
N ARG A 59 1.84 -8.60 13.26
CA ARG A 59 2.64 -9.80 13.07
C ARG A 59 2.02 -10.69 12.01
N ALA A 60 2.86 -11.16 11.08
CA ALA A 60 2.52 -12.25 10.20
C ALA A 60 2.19 -13.52 11.02
N ARG A 61 1.22 -14.27 10.55
CA ARG A 61 0.74 -15.55 11.07
C ARG A 61 1.00 -16.62 10.01
N GLY A 62 0.99 -17.88 10.43
CA GLY A 62 1.10 -19.03 9.49
C GLY A 62 2.53 -19.44 9.11
N PHE A 63 3.57 -18.96 9.80
CA PHE A 63 4.89 -19.59 9.73
C PHE A 63 4.86 -20.93 10.48
N GLY A 64 4.54 -22.01 9.76
CA GLY A 64 4.67 -23.38 10.24
C GLY A 64 3.36 -24.18 10.28
N LYS A 65 3.43 -25.37 9.66
CA LYS A 65 2.48 -26.51 9.67
C LYS A 65 1.18 -26.35 8.86
N GLN A 66 1.30 -26.52 7.53
CA GLN A 66 0.48 -27.41 6.67
C GLN A 66 0.36 -26.96 5.20
N SER A 67 1.01 -25.87 4.80
CA SER A 67 1.19 -25.50 3.40
C SER A 67 2.58 -24.89 3.24
N TYR A 68 3.46 -25.55 2.50
CA TYR A 68 4.75 -24.96 2.09
C TYR A 68 4.57 -23.89 0.99
N ILE A 69 3.33 -23.52 0.65
CA ILE A 69 2.97 -22.82 -0.58
C ILE A 69 2.37 -21.43 -0.29
N GLU A 70 1.72 -21.21 0.86
CA GLU A 70 1.07 -19.93 1.17
C GLU A 70 1.15 -19.56 2.65
N ASN A 71 1.60 -18.35 2.95
CA ASN A 71 1.57 -17.74 4.28
C ASN A 71 1.36 -16.21 4.18
N ASP A 72 1.23 -15.53 5.32
CA ASP A 72 0.98 -14.09 5.35
C ASP A 72 1.99 -13.24 4.57
N GLU A 73 3.28 -13.61 4.57
CA GLU A 73 4.34 -12.89 3.87
C GLU A 73 4.61 -13.45 2.46
N SER A 74 3.85 -14.46 2.04
CA SER A 74 3.95 -15.12 0.73
C SER A 74 2.59 -15.67 0.33
N SER A 75 1.74 -14.83 -0.22
CA SER A 75 0.39 -15.19 -0.70
C SER A 75 0.04 -14.41 -1.96
N ASN A 76 -0.77 -15.01 -2.82
CA ASN A 76 -1.25 -14.40 -4.06
C ASN A 76 -2.74 -14.03 -3.97
N GLN A 77 -3.35 -14.01 -2.77
CA GLN A 77 -4.78 -13.71 -2.58
C GLN A 77 -5.20 -12.36 -3.18
N LEU A 78 -4.30 -11.39 -3.14
CA LEU A 78 -4.55 -10.04 -3.62
C LEU A 78 -4.10 -9.82 -5.08
N SER A 79 -3.52 -10.84 -5.72
CA SER A 79 -2.95 -10.73 -7.08
C SER A 79 -3.98 -10.37 -8.15
N GLU A 80 -5.23 -10.82 -8.01
CA GLU A 80 -6.30 -10.51 -8.96
C GLU A 80 -6.68 -9.01 -8.99
N PHE A 81 -6.29 -8.25 -7.97
CA PHE A 81 -6.53 -6.81 -7.85
C PHE A 81 -5.31 -5.99 -8.29
N TYR A 82 -4.26 -6.64 -8.79
CA TYR A 82 -3.01 -5.97 -9.14
C TYR A 82 -3.21 -4.84 -10.16
N ASP A 83 -3.63 -5.17 -11.39
CA ASP A 83 -3.61 -4.23 -12.52
C ASP A 83 -4.45 -2.96 -12.27
N LYS A 84 -5.63 -3.14 -11.66
CA LYS A 84 -6.63 -2.08 -11.54
C LYS A 84 -6.66 -1.38 -10.18
N LEU A 85 -6.03 -1.94 -9.14
CA LEU A 85 -6.07 -1.35 -7.80
C LEU A 85 -4.69 -1.20 -7.18
N PHE A 86 -3.84 -2.24 -7.25
CA PHE A 86 -2.57 -2.29 -6.53
C PHE A 86 -1.33 -2.06 -7.40
N ASP A 87 -1.48 -1.66 -8.67
CA ASP A 87 -0.31 -1.44 -9.52
C ASP A 87 0.61 -0.37 -8.91
N HIS A 88 1.90 -0.63 -8.98
CA HIS A 88 2.94 0.17 -8.30
C HIS A 88 2.68 0.39 -6.79
N GLY A 89 1.96 -0.54 -6.16
CA GLY A 89 1.61 -0.53 -4.75
C GLY A 89 2.83 -0.48 -3.82
N ALA A 90 2.71 0.28 -2.73
CA ALA A 90 3.70 0.33 -1.67
C ALA A 90 3.02 0.54 -0.31
N LEU A 91 3.59 -0.07 0.72
CA LEU A 91 3.16 0.11 2.11
C LEU A 91 4.08 1.12 2.80
N TRP A 92 3.49 2.09 3.50
CA TRP A 92 4.21 3.18 4.15
C TRP A 92 3.96 3.15 5.63
N LYS A 93 5.04 3.21 6.40
CA LYS A 93 4.99 3.39 7.85
C LYS A 93 5.03 4.87 8.17
N LEU A 94 4.01 5.34 8.89
CA LEU A 94 3.94 6.70 9.42
C LEU A 94 4.64 6.80 10.78
N GLU A 95 4.97 8.03 11.20
CA GLU A 95 5.66 8.30 12.47
C GLU A 95 4.90 7.77 13.69
N ASN A 96 3.57 7.85 13.68
CA ASN A 96 2.70 7.32 14.74
C ASN A 96 2.59 5.78 14.73
N GLY A 97 3.24 5.09 13.78
CA GLY A 97 3.24 3.65 13.65
C GLY A 97 2.12 3.07 12.77
N ARG A 98 1.15 3.88 12.34
CA ARG A 98 0.13 3.48 11.33
C ARG A 98 0.81 3.06 10.02
N VAL A 99 0.12 2.22 9.28
CA VAL A 99 0.52 1.84 7.93
C VAL A 99 -0.58 2.23 6.96
N ILE A 100 -0.18 2.84 5.85
CA ILE A 100 -1.06 3.14 4.71
C ILE A 100 -0.51 2.42 3.48
N CYS A 101 -1.38 2.12 2.53
CA CYS A 101 -0.98 1.61 1.23
C CYS A 101 -1.23 2.68 0.18
N THR A 102 -0.29 2.96 -0.70
CA THR A 102 -0.59 3.74 -1.91
C THR A 102 -0.44 2.87 -3.13
N ALA A 103 -1.21 3.16 -4.17
CA ALA A 103 -1.07 2.52 -5.47
C ALA A 103 -1.29 3.54 -6.60
N MET A 104 -0.87 3.18 -7.81
CA MET A 104 -0.97 4.01 -8.99
C MET A 104 -1.45 3.19 -10.21
N PRO A 105 -2.71 2.74 -10.21
CA PRO A 105 -3.26 1.95 -11.32
C PRO A 105 -3.42 2.77 -12.61
N TYR A 106 -3.39 2.05 -13.73
CA TYR A 106 -3.77 2.57 -15.06
C TYR A 106 -5.27 2.35 -15.28
N SER A 107 -6.08 3.12 -14.58
CA SER A 107 -7.54 3.01 -14.58
C SER A 107 -8.18 4.34 -14.21
N ASP A 108 -9.47 4.50 -14.52
CA ASP A 108 -10.26 5.64 -14.05
C ASP A 108 -10.76 5.44 -12.61
N GLU A 109 -11.18 6.54 -11.97
CA GLU A 109 -11.63 6.54 -10.58
C GLU A 109 -12.77 5.55 -10.32
N LYS A 110 -13.69 5.39 -11.27
CA LYS A 110 -14.84 4.49 -11.11
C LYS A 110 -14.38 3.03 -11.08
N ILE A 111 -13.51 2.63 -12.01
CA ILE A 111 -12.95 1.28 -12.04
C ILE A 111 -12.21 0.97 -10.74
N VAL A 112 -11.44 1.94 -10.22
CA VAL A 112 -10.69 1.75 -8.98
C VAL A 112 -11.61 1.59 -7.78
N LEU A 113 -12.68 2.38 -7.68
CA LEU A 113 -13.69 2.22 -6.63
C LEU A 113 -14.41 0.88 -6.74
N ASP A 114 -14.83 0.48 -7.95
CA ASP A 114 -15.51 -0.80 -8.18
C ASP A 114 -14.61 -1.99 -7.77
N GLU A 115 -13.32 -1.95 -8.09
CA GLU A 115 -12.36 -2.99 -7.70
C GLU A 115 -12.02 -2.96 -6.20
N PHE A 116 -12.00 -1.78 -5.58
CA PHE A 116 -11.84 -1.64 -4.13
C PHE A 116 -13.04 -2.21 -3.37
N GLU A 117 -14.27 -1.93 -3.81
CA GLU A 117 -15.47 -2.53 -3.25
C GLU A 117 -15.50 -4.05 -3.49
N ARG A 118 -15.05 -4.52 -4.65
CA ARG A 118 -14.90 -5.96 -4.91
C ARG A 118 -13.90 -6.61 -3.95
N LEU A 119 -12.79 -5.94 -3.66
CA LEU A 119 -11.82 -6.39 -2.66
C LEU A 119 -12.45 -6.47 -1.26
N LYS A 120 -13.12 -5.39 -0.81
CA LYS A 120 -13.77 -5.36 0.50
C LYS A 120 -14.79 -6.49 0.66
N ASN A 121 -15.66 -6.68 -0.33
CA ASN A 121 -16.67 -7.73 -0.33
C ASN A 121 -16.06 -9.13 -0.34
N LYS A 122 -15.02 -9.35 -1.17
CA LYS A 122 -14.38 -10.66 -1.29
C LYS A 122 -13.62 -11.08 -0.03
N CYS A 123 -12.98 -10.12 0.63
CA CYS A 123 -12.14 -10.37 1.79
C CYS A 123 -12.82 -10.01 3.12
N GLU A 124 -14.10 -9.64 3.08
CA GLU A 124 -14.90 -9.22 4.24
C GLU A 124 -14.21 -8.12 5.05
N TYR A 125 -13.61 -7.13 4.38
CA TYR A 125 -12.97 -6.00 5.06
C TYR A 125 -14.02 -5.06 5.66
N PRO A 126 -13.78 -4.51 6.86
CA PRO A 126 -14.70 -3.57 7.50
C PRO A 126 -14.75 -2.25 6.73
N ASP A 127 -15.81 -1.47 6.98
CA ASP A 127 -16.04 -0.19 6.31
C ASP A 127 -15.01 0.89 6.65
N ASP A 128 -14.33 0.75 7.79
CA ASP A 128 -13.23 1.60 8.19
C ASP A 128 -12.02 1.47 7.25
N VAL A 129 -11.94 0.42 6.42
CA VAL A 129 -10.97 0.36 5.31
C VAL A 129 -11.49 1.24 4.18
N ILE A 130 -10.83 2.37 3.99
CA ILE A 130 -11.23 3.39 3.01
C ILE A 130 -10.17 3.57 1.93
N LEU A 131 -10.61 4.08 0.78
CA LEU A 131 -9.76 4.49 -0.33
C LEU A 131 -10.01 5.96 -0.65
N ASN A 132 -8.93 6.74 -0.79
CA ASN A 132 -8.98 8.13 -1.22
C ASN A 132 -8.09 8.36 -2.44
N PHE A 133 -8.54 9.23 -3.34
CA PHE A 133 -7.73 9.72 -4.45
C PHE A 133 -6.81 10.84 -3.98
N LEU A 134 -5.53 10.72 -4.31
CA LEU A 134 -4.52 11.72 -3.96
C LEU A 134 -4.38 12.77 -5.06
N ASP A 135 -4.24 14.02 -4.63
CA ASP A 135 -3.95 15.14 -5.50
C ASP A 135 -2.72 14.88 -6.40
N LYS A 136 -2.74 15.47 -7.61
CA LYS A 136 -1.60 15.43 -8.55
C LYS A 136 -0.28 15.94 -7.95
N LYS A 137 -0.34 16.74 -6.88
CA LYS A 137 0.85 17.22 -6.13
C LYS A 137 1.61 16.10 -5.42
N TYR A 138 1.00 14.93 -5.23
CA TYR A 138 1.63 13.74 -4.66
C TYR A 138 2.05 12.71 -5.72
N LYS A 139 1.74 12.94 -7.00
CA LYS A 139 2.11 12.05 -8.12
C LYS A 139 3.60 12.15 -8.43
N PHE A 140 4.43 11.43 -7.66
CA PHE A 140 5.90 11.43 -7.78
C PHE A 140 6.47 10.36 -8.72
N ARG A 141 5.62 9.45 -9.22
CA ARG A 141 5.98 8.49 -10.28
C ARG A 141 5.45 8.96 -11.63
N LYS A 142 6.10 8.54 -12.72
CA LYS A 142 5.65 8.80 -14.10
C LYS A 142 4.45 7.92 -14.50
N ASN A 143 4.37 6.74 -13.89
CA ASN A 143 3.43 5.69 -14.22
C ASN A 143 2.13 5.78 -13.41
N GLY A 144 1.06 5.19 -13.94
CA GLY A 144 -0.29 5.21 -13.39
C GLY A 144 -1.05 6.48 -13.74
N ASP A 145 -2.36 6.37 -13.91
CA ASP A 145 -3.22 7.51 -14.28
C ASP A 145 -3.56 8.34 -13.05
N ILE A 146 -3.93 7.64 -11.97
CA ILE A 146 -4.33 8.17 -10.67
C ILE A 146 -3.40 7.65 -9.57
N MET A 147 -3.38 8.35 -8.45
CA MET A 147 -2.70 7.88 -7.24
C MET A 147 -3.75 7.74 -6.16
N VAL A 148 -3.77 6.59 -5.49
CA VAL A 148 -4.70 6.31 -4.40
C VAL A 148 -3.96 6.03 -3.11
N VAL A 149 -4.65 6.25 -2.00
CA VAL A 149 -4.25 5.81 -0.68
C VAL A 149 -5.36 4.96 -0.08
N ILE A 150 -4.98 3.81 0.48
CA ILE A 150 -5.85 2.90 1.24
C ILE A 150 -5.37 2.90 2.68
N SER A 151 -6.29 3.09 3.61
CA SER A 151 -6.02 3.14 5.05
C SER A 151 -7.17 2.54 5.85
N PHE A 152 -6.87 2.28 7.12
CA PHE A 152 -7.89 2.11 8.15
C PHE A 152 -8.17 3.49 8.76
N ASP A 153 -9.40 3.98 8.65
CA ASP A 153 -9.85 5.34 8.95
C ASP A 153 -9.22 6.45 8.08
N GLU A 154 -9.71 7.69 8.27
CA GLU A 154 -9.14 8.90 7.68
C GLU A 154 -7.68 9.15 8.13
N ILE A 155 -6.89 9.79 7.26
CA ILE A 155 -5.46 10.06 7.47
C ILE A 155 -5.21 11.57 7.52
#